data_AF-A0A1F4VZH7-F1
#
_entry.id   AF-A0A1F4VZH7-F1
#
_cell.length_a   1.000
_cell.length_b   1.000
_cell.length_c   1.000
_cell.angle_alpha   90.00
_cell.angle_beta   90.00
_cell.angle_gamma   90.00
#
_symmetry.space_group_name_H-M   'P 1'
#
loop_
_entity.id
_entity.type
_entity.pdbx_description
1 polymer ?
#
loop_
_entity_poly.entity_id
_entity_poly.type
_entity_poly.pdbx_seq_one_letter_code
_entity_poly.pdbx_strand_id
1 'polypeptide(L)'
;MTARNPVTEQDLEEVFKDDPDFGIRLLHEDFREVILRYIKKHGWGLQLADWMDIYSQTILEMIQKSREPGFDHRKPLALAFHIAKCRTRDMLRRRKHRANPDTDAILDCVAKDFSESDIGIKLRYPDSVVWEEFQQNLYEVIAALPGRQRIVARVFIDNYEDFRERDTYTPLAELVSNITGKPESVVAVKNAWLEAKQKIVKELTRRGFNFLEAE
;
A
#
# COMPACT_ATOMS: atom_id res chain seq x y z
N MET A 1 2.23 -32.86 21.88
CA MET A 1 2.51 -31.41 21.75
C MET A 1 2.33 -30.81 23.13
N THR A 2 3.42 -30.44 23.79
CA THR A 2 3.42 -29.89 25.14
C THR A 2 2.75 -28.53 25.12
N ALA A 3 1.68 -28.35 25.88
CA ALA A 3 1.06 -27.04 26.05
C ALA A 3 2.11 -26.10 26.68
N ARG A 4 2.63 -25.16 25.88
CA ARG A 4 3.44 -24.07 26.43
C ARG A 4 2.58 -23.33 27.44
N ASN A 5 3.13 -23.05 28.62
CA ASN A 5 2.48 -22.17 29.57
C ASN A 5 2.21 -20.82 28.88
N PRO A 6 1.03 -20.20 29.09
CA PRO A 6 0.72 -18.92 28.48
C PRO A 6 1.72 -17.86 28.99
N VAL A 7 2.39 -17.19 28.06
CA VAL A 7 3.31 -16.08 28.36
C VAL A 7 2.51 -14.96 29.03
N THR A 8 3.02 -14.46 30.15
CA THR A 8 2.36 -13.41 30.94
C THR A 8 2.89 -12.01 30.58
N GLU A 9 2.16 -10.97 30.98
CA GLU A 9 2.64 -9.58 30.82
C GLU A 9 3.93 -9.30 31.61
N GLN A 10 4.15 -10.01 32.72
CA GLN A 10 5.38 -9.88 33.51
C GLN A 10 6.59 -10.46 32.76
N ASP A 11 6.43 -11.62 32.13
CA ASP A 11 7.47 -12.22 31.28
C ASP A 11 7.86 -11.26 30.14
N LEU A 12 6.86 -10.57 29.57
CA LEU A 12 7.07 -9.58 28.52
C LEU A 12 7.85 -8.35 29.04
N GLU A 13 7.53 -7.85 30.23
CA GLU A 13 8.27 -6.74 30.87
C GLU A 13 9.73 -7.09 31.16
N GLU A 14 9.99 -8.29 31.70
CA GLU A 14 11.34 -8.77 31.98
C GLU A 14 12.15 -8.90 30.69
N VAL A 15 11.56 -9.48 29.65
CA VAL A 15 12.22 -9.62 28.36
C VAL A 15 12.52 -8.25 27.72
N PHE A 16 11.58 -7.31 27.72
CA PHE A 16 11.82 -5.97 27.16
C PHE A 16 12.92 -5.19 27.88
N LYS A 17 13.15 -5.49 29.16
CA LYS A 17 14.23 -4.89 29.94
C LYS A 17 15.60 -5.41 29.52
N ASP A 18 15.71 -6.72 29.27
CA ASP A 18 16.99 -7.38 29.02
C ASP A 18 17.35 -7.40 27.52
N ASP A 19 16.38 -7.66 26.65
CA ASP A 19 16.52 -7.68 25.19
C ASP A 19 15.25 -7.12 24.52
N PRO A 20 15.21 -5.81 24.20
CA PRO A 20 14.05 -5.20 23.58
C PRO A 20 13.69 -5.80 22.21
N ASP A 21 14.67 -6.26 21.42
CA ASP A 21 14.41 -6.88 20.11
C ASP A 21 13.77 -8.27 20.27
N PHE A 22 14.15 -9.02 21.30
CA PHE A 22 13.46 -10.25 21.68
C PHE A 22 12.06 -9.96 22.26
N GLY A 23 11.91 -8.89 23.04
CA GLY A 23 10.60 -8.42 23.54
C GLY A 23 9.62 -8.10 22.43
N ILE A 24 10.07 -7.45 21.36
CA ILE A 24 9.25 -7.20 20.16
C ILE A 24 8.82 -8.50 19.48
N ARG A 25 9.72 -9.49 19.38
CA ARG A 25 9.37 -10.80 18.81
C ARG A 25 8.33 -11.53 19.65
N LEU A 26 8.51 -11.54 20.97
CA LEU A 26 7.55 -12.12 21.92
C LEU A 26 6.18 -11.43 21.82
N LEU A 27 6.18 -10.09 21.69
CA LEU A 27 4.96 -9.31 21.47
C LEU A 27 4.25 -9.72 20.16
N HIS A 28 5.01 -9.97 19.09
CA HIS A 28 4.47 -10.38 17.79
C HIS A 28 3.99 -11.83 17.76
N GLU A 29 4.65 -12.74 18.46
CA GLU A 29 4.32 -14.16 18.42
C GLU A 29 3.19 -14.51 19.40
N ASP A 30 3.28 -14.04 20.64
CA ASP A 30 2.38 -14.46 21.72
C ASP A 30 1.25 -13.47 22.01
N PHE A 31 1.44 -12.17 21.74
CA PHE A 31 0.45 -11.13 22.04
C PHE A 31 -0.30 -10.57 20.82
N ARG A 32 0.02 -11.04 19.61
CA ARG A 32 -0.60 -10.56 18.36
C ARG A 32 -2.11 -10.61 18.39
N GLU A 33 -2.70 -11.74 18.79
CA GLU A 33 -4.15 -11.85 18.84
C GLU A 33 -4.78 -10.88 19.84
N VAL A 34 -4.11 -10.63 20.96
CA VAL A 34 -4.58 -9.71 21.99
C VAL A 34 -4.61 -8.29 21.44
N ILE A 35 -3.53 -7.87 20.75
CA ILE A 35 -3.43 -6.56 20.10
C ILE A 35 -4.48 -6.42 18.98
N LEU A 36 -4.66 -7.44 18.14
CA LEU A 36 -5.67 -7.42 17.08
C LEU A 36 -7.10 -7.36 17.62
N ARG A 37 -7.42 -8.08 18.70
CA ARG A 37 -8.72 -7.97 19.39
C ARG A 37 -8.93 -6.56 19.95
N TYR A 38 -7.88 -5.95 20.49
CA TYR A 38 -7.92 -4.57 20.97
C TYR A 38 -8.18 -3.58 19.83
N ILE A 39 -7.47 -3.71 18.70
CA ILE A 39 -7.70 -2.89 17.48
C ILE A 39 -9.14 -3.05 17.00
N LYS A 40 -9.62 -4.28 16.84
CA LYS A 40 -11.00 -4.58 16.40
C LYS A 40 -12.04 -3.93 17.31
N LYS A 41 -11.83 -3.95 18.63
CA LYS A 41 -12.73 -3.31 19.61
C LYS A 41 -12.82 -1.79 19.43
N HIS A 42 -11.72 -1.14 19.06
CA HIS A 42 -11.65 0.32 18.93
C HIS A 42 -11.86 0.84 17.49
N GLY A 43 -11.74 -0.04 16.50
CA GLY A 43 -11.81 0.25 15.06
C GLY A 43 -13.09 -0.24 14.42
N TRP A 44 -14.25 -0.03 15.05
CA TRP A 44 -15.53 -0.52 14.52
C TRP A 44 -15.79 0.02 13.10
N GLY A 45 -16.08 -0.89 12.18
CA GLY A 45 -16.29 -0.61 10.75
C GLY A 45 -15.04 -0.70 9.87
N LEU A 46 -13.84 -0.77 10.44
CA LEU A 46 -12.61 -1.02 9.67
C LEU A 46 -12.59 -2.48 9.14
N GLN A 47 -11.99 -2.68 7.97
CA GLN A 47 -11.83 -4.00 7.36
C GLN A 47 -10.60 -4.73 7.90
N LEU A 48 -10.47 -6.01 7.58
CA LEU A 48 -9.33 -6.82 8.01
C LEU A 48 -7.98 -6.23 7.56
N ALA A 49 -7.90 -5.69 6.34
CA ALA A 49 -6.71 -5.03 5.83
C ALA A 49 -6.31 -3.84 6.73
N ASP A 50 -7.27 -2.96 7.05
CA ASP A 50 -7.04 -1.84 7.96
C ASP A 50 -6.53 -2.30 9.34
N TRP A 51 -7.06 -3.41 9.87
CA TRP A 51 -6.60 -3.95 11.16
C TRP A 51 -5.15 -4.45 11.09
N MET A 52 -4.78 -5.09 9.99
CA MET A 52 -3.42 -5.58 9.76
C MET A 52 -2.43 -4.44 9.54
N ASP A 53 -2.85 -3.35 8.89
CA ASP A 53 -2.03 -2.16 8.72
C ASP A 53 -1.80 -1.45 10.05
N ILE A 54 -2.85 -1.27 10.84
CA ILE A 54 -2.76 -0.70 12.20
C ILE A 54 -1.83 -1.55 13.07
N TYR A 55 -1.96 -2.88 13.00
CA TYR A 55 -1.08 -3.80 13.72
C TYR A 55 0.38 -3.67 13.29
N SER A 56 0.66 -3.67 11.99
CA SER A 56 2.01 -3.53 11.45
C SER A 56 2.65 -2.21 11.86
N GLN A 57 1.91 -1.10 11.76
CA GLN A 57 2.35 0.21 12.24
C GLN A 57 2.60 0.23 13.75
N THR A 58 1.80 -0.51 14.52
CA THR A 58 1.98 -0.63 15.97
C THR A 58 3.30 -1.31 16.30
N ILE A 59 3.63 -2.42 15.63
CA ILE A 59 4.90 -3.14 15.85
C ILE A 59 6.10 -2.29 15.40
N LEU A 60 6.00 -1.62 14.25
CA LEU A 60 7.06 -0.72 13.75
C LEU A 60 7.34 0.42 14.73
N GLU A 61 6.30 1.04 15.27
CA GLU A 61 6.47 2.12 16.26
C GLU A 61 7.02 1.59 17.59
N MET A 62 6.65 0.37 18.01
CA MET A 62 7.27 -0.29 19.16
C MET A 62 8.77 -0.53 18.96
N ILE A 63 9.21 -0.92 17.75
CA ILE A 63 10.64 -1.07 17.40
C ILE A 63 11.37 0.27 17.44
N GLN A 64 10.73 1.32 16.93
CA GLN A 64 11.32 2.66 16.98
C GLN A 64 11.49 3.12 18.44
N LYS A 65 10.45 2.97 19.25
CA LYS A 65 10.48 3.33 20.67
C LYS A 65 11.46 2.53 21.49
N SER A 66 11.59 1.22 21.25
CA SER A 66 12.54 0.37 21.98
C SER A 66 14.00 0.77 21.75
N ARG A 67 14.29 1.47 20.64
CA ARG A 67 15.62 1.98 20.28
C ARG A 67 15.87 3.41 20.76
N GLU A 68 14.86 4.11 21.26
CA GLU A 68 15.00 5.47 21.76
C GLU A 68 15.74 5.49 23.11
N PRO A 69 16.66 6.46 23.34
CA PRO A 69 17.27 6.65 24.65
C PRO A 69 16.20 6.94 25.70
N GLY A 70 16.18 6.17 26.79
CA GLY A 70 15.20 6.35 27.88
C GLY A 70 13.87 5.66 27.66
N PHE A 71 13.80 4.66 26.76
CA PHE A 71 12.64 3.79 26.62
C PHE A 71 12.21 3.18 27.96
N ASP A 72 10.95 3.40 28.34
CA ASP A 72 10.36 2.77 29.51
C ASP A 72 9.84 1.37 29.12
N HIS A 73 10.59 0.35 29.54
CA HIS A 73 10.25 -1.06 29.34
C HIS A 73 9.09 -1.52 30.23
N ARG A 74 8.57 -0.67 31.12
CA ARG A 74 7.42 -1.01 31.97
C ARG A 74 6.14 -0.97 31.14
N LYS A 75 5.33 -2.02 31.24
CA LYS A 75 4.04 -2.17 30.55
C LYS A 75 4.12 -2.04 29.02
N PRO A 76 4.98 -2.81 28.33
CA PRO A 76 5.15 -2.75 26.88
C PRO A 76 3.85 -3.07 26.13
N LEU A 77 3.01 -3.96 26.69
CA LEU A 77 1.69 -4.26 26.12
C LEU A 77 0.73 -3.05 26.21
N ALA A 78 0.77 -2.31 27.32
CA ALA A 78 -0.03 -1.10 27.47
C ALA A 78 0.42 0.00 26.49
N LEU A 79 1.73 0.11 26.24
CA LEU A 79 2.28 0.99 25.21
C LEU A 79 1.81 0.55 23.81
N ALA A 80 1.87 -0.73 23.49
CA ALA A 80 1.36 -1.27 22.23
C ALA A 80 -0.14 -0.96 22.04
N PHE A 81 -0.97 -1.10 23.09
CA PHE A 81 -2.38 -0.70 23.04
C PHE A 81 -2.56 0.80 22.86
N HIS A 82 -1.73 1.62 23.51
CA HIS A 82 -1.77 3.07 23.33
C HIS A 82 -1.49 3.45 21.87
N ILE A 83 -0.42 2.92 21.30
CA ILE A 83 -0.05 3.12 19.90
C ILE A 83 -1.18 2.64 18.98
N ALA A 84 -1.63 1.39 19.15
CA ALA A 84 -2.72 0.81 18.36
C ALA A 84 -3.99 1.67 18.41
N LYS A 85 -4.34 2.23 19.57
CA LYS A 85 -5.48 3.13 19.74
C LYS A 85 -5.29 4.44 18.98
N CYS A 86 -4.11 5.04 19.04
CA CYS A 86 -3.78 6.27 18.29
C CYS A 86 -3.89 6.00 16.79
N ARG A 87 -3.24 4.94 16.29
CA ARG A 87 -3.31 4.52 14.88
C ARG A 87 -4.73 4.20 14.42
N THR A 88 -5.52 3.51 15.25
CA THR A 88 -6.95 3.24 14.97
C THR A 88 -7.75 4.54 14.86
N ARG A 89 -7.54 5.49 15.77
CA ARG A 89 -8.22 6.80 15.72
C ARG A 89 -7.81 7.59 14.49
N ASP A 90 -6.55 7.55 14.12
CA ASP A 90 -6.06 8.25 12.93
C ASP A 90 -6.60 7.63 11.65
N MET A 91 -6.66 6.29 11.57
CA MET A 91 -7.32 5.58 10.46
C MET A 91 -8.80 5.97 10.36
N LEU A 92 -9.54 5.94 11.49
CA LEU A 92 -10.94 6.36 11.52
C LEU A 92 -11.13 7.84 11.18
N ARG A 93 -10.23 8.72 11.60
CA ARG A 93 -10.25 10.15 11.25
C ARG A 93 -10.00 10.35 9.76
N ARG A 94 -8.98 9.69 9.19
CA ARG A 94 -8.73 9.67 7.75
C ARG A 94 -9.98 9.21 7.02
N ARG A 95 -10.68 8.20 7.54
CA ARG A 95 -11.93 7.68 6.96
C ARG A 95 -13.17 8.58 7.14
N LYS A 96 -13.26 9.36 8.23
CA LYS A 96 -14.35 10.33 8.46
C LYS A 96 -14.15 11.65 7.72
N HIS A 97 -12.89 12.03 7.48
CA HIS A 97 -12.52 13.14 6.60
C HIS A 97 -12.39 12.73 5.13
N ARG A 98 -12.55 11.44 4.80
CA ARG A 98 -12.92 11.02 3.45
C ARG A 98 -14.35 11.52 3.21
N ALA A 99 -14.46 12.63 2.48
CA ALA A 99 -15.66 12.88 1.69
C ALA A 99 -16.02 11.59 0.95
N ASN A 100 -17.30 11.24 0.96
CA ASN A 100 -17.94 10.12 0.24
C ASN A 100 -17.00 9.53 -0.84
N PRO A 101 -16.48 8.30 -0.67
CA PRO A 101 -15.22 7.91 -1.28
C PRO A 101 -15.36 7.87 -2.80
N ASP A 102 -14.85 8.91 -3.43
CA ASP A 102 -14.40 8.90 -4.81
C ASP A 102 -13.38 7.76 -4.91
N THR A 103 -13.55 6.88 -5.90
CA THR A 103 -12.71 5.70 -6.17
C THR A 103 -11.20 6.03 -6.21
N ASP A 104 -10.91 7.31 -6.46
CA ASP A 104 -9.57 7.88 -6.54
C ASP A 104 -8.89 8.02 -5.16
N ALA A 105 -9.60 8.33 -4.07
CA ALA A 105 -8.99 8.39 -2.72
C ALA A 105 -8.54 7.01 -2.18
N ILE A 106 -9.01 5.93 -2.80
CA ILE A 106 -8.53 4.56 -2.56
C ILE A 106 -7.25 4.32 -3.35
N LEU A 107 -7.15 4.81 -4.59
CA LEU A 107 -5.95 4.75 -5.43
C LEU A 107 -4.84 5.67 -4.90
N ASP A 108 -5.16 6.81 -4.32
CA ASP A 108 -4.22 7.74 -3.68
C ASP A 108 -3.68 7.19 -2.34
N CYS A 109 -4.49 6.41 -1.62
CA CYS A 109 -4.01 5.69 -0.42
C CYS A 109 -3.10 4.52 -0.83
N VAL A 110 -3.42 3.82 -1.91
CA VAL A 110 -2.53 2.81 -2.50
C VAL A 110 -1.26 3.49 -3.04
N ALA A 111 -1.34 4.63 -3.73
CA ALA A 111 -0.16 5.35 -4.22
C ALA A 111 0.71 5.93 -3.08
N LYS A 112 0.12 6.35 -1.95
CA LYS A 112 0.86 6.78 -0.75
C LYS A 112 1.44 5.63 0.07
N ASP A 113 0.71 4.53 0.21
CA ASP A 113 1.22 3.32 0.85
C ASP A 113 2.31 2.65 -0.02
N PHE A 114 2.37 2.93 -1.32
CA PHE A 114 3.42 2.48 -2.23
C PHE A 114 4.57 3.49 -2.45
N SER A 115 4.37 4.79 -2.21
CA SER A 115 5.45 5.81 -2.37
C SER A 115 6.32 5.99 -1.13
N GLU A 116 5.85 5.63 0.07
CA GLU A 116 6.70 5.50 1.26
C GLU A 116 7.15 4.05 1.52
N SER A 117 6.62 3.08 0.77
CA SER A 117 7.08 1.69 0.82
C SER A 117 7.97 1.35 -0.38
N ASP A 118 9.16 1.94 -0.35
CA ASP A 118 10.35 1.32 -0.95
C ASP A 118 10.49 -0.16 -0.48
N ILE A 119 9.85 -0.49 0.65
CA ILE A 119 9.73 -1.82 1.27
C ILE A 119 8.65 -2.70 0.60
N GLY A 120 7.54 -2.16 0.09
CA GLY A 120 6.44 -2.97 -0.48
C GLY A 120 6.75 -3.51 -1.87
N ILE A 121 7.45 -2.72 -2.68
CA ILE A 121 7.98 -3.13 -3.99
C ILE A 121 9.22 -4.03 -3.80
N LYS A 122 10.15 -3.70 -2.88
CA LYS A 122 11.29 -4.57 -2.54
C LYS A 122 10.89 -5.89 -1.88
N LEU A 123 9.75 -5.98 -1.19
CA LEU A 123 9.25 -7.27 -0.66
C LEU A 123 8.58 -8.14 -1.73
N ARG A 124 8.00 -7.56 -2.79
CA ARG A 124 7.31 -8.32 -3.85
C ARG A 124 8.23 -8.68 -5.02
N TYR A 125 9.24 -7.87 -5.29
CA TYR A 125 10.26 -8.10 -6.31
C TYR A 125 11.63 -7.79 -5.69
N PRO A 126 12.32 -8.81 -5.13
CA PRO A 126 13.54 -8.60 -4.34
C PRO A 126 14.76 -8.11 -5.14
N ASP A 127 14.69 -8.11 -6.47
CA ASP A 127 15.80 -7.78 -7.34
C ASP A 127 15.48 -6.55 -8.20
N SER A 128 16.36 -5.55 -8.17
CA SER A 128 16.33 -4.40 -9.08
C SER A 128 16.26 -4.81 -10.55
N VAL A 129 16.78 -6.00 -10.87
CA VAL A 129 16.72 -6.66 -12.17
C VAL A 129 15.27 -6.93 -12.60
N VAL A 130 14.38 -7.33 -11.69
CA VAL A 130 12.99 -7.68 -12.01
C VAL A 130 12.16 -6.42 -12.29
N TRP A 131 12.52 -5.27 -11.69
CA TRP A 131 11.87 -3.99 -11.98
C TRP A 131 12.28 -3.44 -13.35
N GLU A 132 13.56 -3.51 -13.70
CA GLU A 132 14.04 -3.14 -15.04
C GLU A 132 13.43 -4.05 -16.11
N GLU A 133 13.39 -5.36 -15.86
CA GLU A 133 12.70 -6.31 -16.74
C GLU A 133 11.21 -5.97 -16.87
N PHE A 134 10.53 -5.64 -15.78
CA PHE A 134 9.12 -5.24 -15.82
C PHE A 134 8.90 -3.99 -16.68
N GLN A 135 9.69 -2.94 -16.46
CA GLN A 135 9.60 -1.70 -17.24
C GLN A 135 9.87 -1.96 -18.73
N GLN A 136 10.89 -2.75 -19.05
CA GLN A 136 11.19 -3.12 -20.42
C GLN A 136 10.03 -3.88 -21.08
N ASN A 137 9.49 -4.88 -20.38
CA ASN A 137 8.32 -5.64 -20.86
C ASN A 137 7.10 -4.72 -21.06
N LEU A 138 6.84 -3.79 -20.14
CA LEU A 138 5.75 -2.82 -20.27
C LEU A 138 5.90 -1.95 -21.53
N TYR A 139 7.08 -1.39 -21.77
CA TYR A 139 7.34 -0.56 -22.95
C TYR A 139 7.26 -1.35 -24.26
N GLU A 140 7.71 -2.61 -24.29
CA GLU A 140 7.55 -3.50 -25.44
C GLU A 140 6.08 -3.75 -25.78
N VAL A 141 5.27 -4.01 -24.75
CA VAL A 141 3.83 -4.25 -24.92
C VAL A 141 3.14 -2.99 -25.45
N ILE A 142 3.49 -1.81 -24.92
CA ILE A 142 2.97 -0.53 -25.43
C ILE A 142 3.37 -0.31 -26.89
N ALA A 143 4.62 -0.61 -27.26
CA ALA A 143 5.09 -0.48 -28.64
C ALA A 143 4.31 -1.39 -29.60
N ALA A 144 3.84 -2.55 -29.15
CA ALA A 144 3.02 -3.46 -29.93
C ALA A 144 1.54 -3.02 -30.07
N LEU A 145 1.08 -2.03 -29.30
CA LEU A 145 -0.30 -1.55 -29.40
C LEU A 145 -0.58 -0.86 -30.74
N PRO A 146 -1.84 -0.88 -31.23
CA PRO A 146 -2.30 -0.08 -32.36
C PRO A 146 -2.01 1.41 -32.16
N GLY A 147 -1.70 2.14 -33.25
CA GLY A 147 -1.11 3.48 -33.19
C GLY A 147 -1.77 4.45 -32.20
N ARG A 148 -3.09 4.58 -32.23
CA ARG A 148 -3.82 5.46 -31.31
C ARG A 148 -3.71 5.02 -29.85
N GLN A 149 -3.89 3.73 -29.58
CA GLN A 149 -3.77 3.14 -28.25
C GLN A 149 -2.34 3.26 -27.70
N ARG A 150 -1.34 3.10 -28.56
CA ARG A 150 0.07 3.28 -28.24
C ARG A 150 0.38 4.71 -27.81
N ILE A 151 -0.06 5.70 -28.59
CA ILE A 151 0.18 7.12 -28.28
C ILE A 151 -0.47 7.47 -26.94
N VAL A 152 -1.74 7.12 -26.76
CA VAL A 152 -2.46 7.40 -25.52
C VAL A 152 -1.79 6.72 -24.31
N ALA A 153 -1.44 5.43 -24.43
CA ALA A 153 -0.79 4.70 -23.35
C ALA A 153 0.60 5.24 -23.01
N ARG A 154 1.37 5.65 -24.03
CA ARG A 154 2.70 6.21 -23.83
C ARG A 154 2.63 7.56 -23.13
N VAL A 155 1.75 8.46 -23.58
CA VAL A 155 1.53 9.77 -22.96
C VAL A 155 1.03 9.61 -21.53
N PHE A 156 0.12 8.66 -21.30
CA PHE A 156 -0.39 8.37 -19.97
C PHE A 156 0.71 7.92 -19.01
N ILE A 157 1.60 7.01 -19.45
CA ILE A 157 2.66 6.46 -18.60
C ILE A 157 3.79 7.47 -18.37
N ASP A 158 4.19 8.18 -19.43
CA ASP A 158 5.30 9.14 -19.36
C ASP A 158 4.95 10.40 -18.53
N ASN A 159 3.66 10.71 -18.37
CA ASN A 159 3.18 11.87 -17.59
C ASN A 159 2.27 11.41 -16.43
N TYR A 160 2.41 10.16 -16.00
CA TYR A 160 1.53 9.56 -14.99
C TYR A 160 1.46 10.40 -13.70
N GLU A 161 2.60 10.99 -13.30
CA GLU A 161 2.72 11.84 -12.11
C GLU A 161 2.01 13.21 -12.26
N ASP A 162 1.75 13.66 -13.49
CA ASP A 162 1.18 14.98 -13.78
C ASP A 162 -0.36 14.96 -13.90
N PHE A 163 -0.97 13.78 -14.09
CA PHE A 163 -2.43 13.66 -14.20
C PHE A 163 -3.09 13.70 -12.81
N ARG A 164 -3.92 14.73 -12.56
CA ARG A 164 -4.65 14.91 -11.29
C ARG A 164 -6.06 14.28 -11.34
N GLU A 165 -6.51 13.72 -10.22
CA GLU A 165 -7.69 12.85 -10.10
C GLU A 165 -9.01 13.38 -10.69
N ARG A 166 -9.29 14.68 -10.63
CA ARG A 166 -10.57 15.21 -11.15
C ARG A 166 -10.64 15.35 -12.66
N ASP A 167 -9.50 15.27 -13.33
CA ASP A 167 -9.43 15.49 -14.76
C ASP A 167 -8.20 14.79 -15.36
N THR A 168 -8.22 13.45 -15.42
CA THR A 168 -7.16 12.69 -16.10
C THR A 168 -7.27 12.81 -17.62
N TYR A 169 -8.50 12.74 -18.14
CA TYR A 169 -8.73 12.50 -19.55
C TYR A 169 -8.76 13.77 -20.39
N THR A 170 -9.08 14.93 -19.81
CA THR A 170 -8.99 16.21 -20.54
C THR A 170 -7.53 16.62 -20.77
N PRO A 171 -6.64 16.69 -19.76
CA PRO A 171 -5.21 16.98 -20.01
C PRO A 171 -4.54 15.87 -20.83
N LEU A 172 -4.93 14.60 -20.65
CA LEU A 172 -4.46 13.53 -21.55
C LEU A 172 -4.93 13.77 -22.99
N ALA A 173 -6.18 14.17 -23.20
CA ALA A 173 -6.68 14.50 -24.53
C ALA A 173 -5.99 15.74 -25.12
N GLU A 174 -5.68 16.75 -24.32
CA GLU A 174 -4.90 17.92 -24.73
C GLU A 174 -3.47 17.52 -25.14
N LEU A 175 -2.77 16.72 -24.32
CA LEU A 175 -1.43 16.24 -24.64
C LEU A 175 -1.41 15.35 -25.88
N VAL A 176 -2.38 14.44 -26.01
CA VAL A 176 -2.52 13.58 -27.20
C VAL A 176 -2.88 14.43 -28.43
N SER A 177 -3.71 15.46 -28.28
CA SER A 177 -4.03 16.41 -29.36
C SER A 177 -2.80 17.19 -29.82
N ASN A 178 -1.97 17.63 -28.87
CA ASN A 178 -0.72 18.33 -29.15
C ASN A 178 0.28 17.45 -29.90
N ILE A 179 0.36 16.16 -29.55
CA ILE A 179 1.27 15.20 -30.20
C ILE A 179 0.77 14.81 -31.60
N THR A 180 -0.54 14.60 -31.75
CA THR A 180 -1.13 14.13 -33.01
C THR A 180 -1.46 15.27 -33.99
N GLY A 181 -1.43 16.52 -33.51
CA GLY A 181 -1.80 17.71 -34.28
C GLY A 181 -3.30 17.79 -34.63
N LYS A 182 -4.14 16.99 -33.96
CA LYS A 182 -5.58 16.91 -34.21
C LYS A 182 -6.33 17.04 -32.90
N PRO A 183 -7.49 17.71 -32.87
CA PRO A 183 -8.32 17.77 -31.67
C PRO A 183 -8.88 16.39 -31.36
N GLU A 184 -8.50 15.86 -30.20
CA GLU A 184 -8.95 14.58 -29.68
C GLU A 184 -10.02 14.79 -28.60
N SER A 185 -11.10 14.01 -28.67
CA SER A 185 -12.15 14.09 -27.65
C SER A 185 -11.78 13.27 -26.43
N VAL A 186 -12.13 13.80 -25.25
CA VAL A 186 -11.92 13.14 -23.95
C VAL A 186 -12.48 11.72 -23.93
N VAL A 187 -13.69 11.52 -24.48
CA VAL A 187 -14.35 10.22 -24.56
C VAL A 187 -13.55 9.23 -25.40
N ALA A 188 -13.05 9.66 -26.55
CA ALA A 188 -12.34 8.78 -27.47
C ALA A 188 -10.93 8.44 -26.96
N VAL A 189 -10.27 9.37 -26.25
CA VAL A 189 -9.01 9.12 -25.55
C VAL A 189 -9.19 8.17 -24.37
N LYS A 190 -10.25 8.35 -23.57
CA LYS A 190 -10.62 7.44 -22.48
C LYS A 190 -10.86 6.02 -22.98
N ASN A 191 -11.63 5.85 -24.05
CA ASN A 191 -11.89 4.52 -24.63
C ASN A 191 -10.61 3.88 -25.15
N ALA A 192 -9.77 4.64 -25.86
CA ALA A 192 -8.48 4.15 -26.34
C ALA A 192 -7.54 3.73 -25.20
N TRP A 193 -7.55 4.46 -24.07
CA TRP A 193 -6.79 4.08 -22.87
C TRP A 193 -7.31 2.80 -22.23
N LEU A 194 -8.63 2.65 -22.06
CA LEU A 194 -9.22 1.45 -21.47
C LEU A 194 -8.90 0.20 -22.29
N GLU A 195 -9.01 0.29 -23.62
CA GLU A 195 -8.63 -0.79 -24.53
C GLU A 195 -7.13 -1.11 -24.47
N ALA A 196 -6.28 -0.08 -24.37
CA ALA A 196 -4.84 -0.24 -24.19
C ALA A 196 -4.53 -0.95 -22.86
N LYS A 197 -5.12 -0.50 -21.76
CA LYS A 197 -4.94 -1.05 -20.41
C LYS A 197 -5.30 -2.53 -20.37
N GLN A 198 -6.45 -2.92 -20.93
CA GLN A 198 -6.86 -4.32 -20.98
C GLN A 198 -5.84 -5.20 -21.71
N LYS A 199 -5.31 -4.72 -22.84
CA LYS A 199 -4.28 -5.45 -23.61
C LYS A 199 -2.96 -5.52 -22.88
N ILE A 200 -2.54 -4.42 -22.23
CA ILE A 200 -1.32 -4.36 -21.42
C ILE A 200 -1.40 -5.37 -20.28
N VAL A 201 -2.49 -5.35 -19.49
CA VAL A 201 -2.68 -6.28 -18.38
C VAL A 201 -2.67 -7.72 -18.86
N LYS A 202 -3.46 -8.05 -19.90
CA LYS A 202 -3.52 -9.41 -20.44
C LYS A 202 -2.14 -9.93 -20.88
N GLU A 203 -1.36 -9.09 -21.54
CA GLU A 203 -0.05 -9.47 -22.08
C GLU A 203 1.01 -9.56 -20.98
N LEU A 204 0.98 -8.68 -19.97
CA LEU A 204 1.87 -8.77 -18.81
C LEU A 204 1.53 -10.00 -17.95
N THR A 205 0.26 -10.33 -17.76
CA THR A 205 -0.16 -11.58 -17.10
C THR A 205 0.34 -12.80 -17.86
N ARG A 206 0.29 -12.79 -19.21
CA ARG A 206 0.85 -13.86 -20.05
C ARG A 206 2.37 -14.03 -19.87
N ARG A 207 3.08 -12.94 -19.57
CA ARG A 207 4.52 -12.94 -19.28
C ARG A 207 4.85 -13.30 -17.81
N GLY A 208 3.84 -13.59 -16.99
CA GLY A 208 4.00 -14.04 -15.60
C GLY A 208 3.83 -12.97 -14.53
N PHE A 209 3.48 -11.73 -14.91
CA PHE A 209 3.19 -10.66 -13.96
C PHE A 209 1.74 -10.79 -13.46
N ASN A 210 1.55 -11.38 -12.29
CA ASN A 210 0.21 -11.55 -11.70
C ASN A 210 -0.23 -10.27 -10.97
N PHE A 211 -1.14 -9.53 -11.59
CA PHE A 211 -1.89 -8.46 -10.93
C PHE A 211 -3.14 -9.11 -10.32
N LEU A 212 -3.27 -9.09 -8.99
CA LEU A 212 -4.51 -9.50 -8.34
C LEU A 212 -5.63 -8.63 -8.91
N GLU A 213 -6.56 -9.26 -9.64
CA GLU A 213 -7.79 -8.62 -10.08
C GLU A 213 -8.54 -8.21 -8.80
N ALA A 214 -8.50 -6.92 -8.49
CA ALA A 214 -9.40 -6.32 -7.53
C ALA A 214 -10.78 -6.24 -8.20
N GLU A 215 -11.66 -7.17 -7.83
CA GLU A 215 -13.11 -7.02 -8.02
C GLU A 215 -13.65 -5.81 -7.25
#